data_AF-A0AAE5WVX7-F1
#
_entry.id   AF-A0AAE5WVX7-F1
#
_cell.length_a   1.000
_cell.length_b   1.000
_cell.length_c   1.000
_cell.angle_alpha   90.00
_cell.angle_beta   90.00
_cell.angle_gamma   90.00
#
_symmetry.space_group_name_H-M   'P 1'
#
loop_
_entity.id
_entity.type
_entity.pdbx_description
1 polymer ?
#
loop_
_entity_poly.entity_id
_entity_poly.type
_entity_poly.pdbx_seq_one_letter_code
_entity_poly.pdbx_strand_id
1 'polypeptide(L)' 'MAEEAKSPKKPTESKRRDGRKAMLTYMKPALIKKVKRAAASKELKAWQFIEKAVEDALASEKT' A
#
# COMPACT_ATOMS: atom_id res chain seq x y z
N MET A 1 14.99 -7.46 -34.54
CA MET A 1 14.64 -6.20 -33.83
C MET A 1 14.94 -6.44 -32.36
N ALA A 2 15.92 -5.75 -31.81
CA ALA A 2 16.44 -6.01 -30.46
C ALA A 2 15.42 -5.59 -29.40
N GLU A 3 15.14 -6.48 -28.46
CA GLU A 3 14.34 -6.23 -27.27
C GLU A 3 15.17 -5.37 -26.31
N GLU A 4 14.81 -4.09 -26.18
CA GLU A 4 15.49 -3.15 -25.30
C GLU A 4 15.18 -3.50 -23.84
N ALA A 5 16.15 -4.14 -23.17
CA ALA A 5 16.08 -4.47 -21.76
C ALA A 5 15.96 -3.18 -20.91
N LYS A 6 14.76 -2.93 -20.37
CA LYS A 6 14.51 -1.84 -19.41
C LYS A 6 15.38 -2.05 -18.16
N SER A 7 16.38 -1.18 -17.99
CA SER A 7 17.20 -1.10 -16.78
C SER A 7 16.32 -0.93 -15.53
N PRO A 8 16.64 -1.62 -14.40
CA PRO A 8 15.88 -1.50 -13.18
C PRO A 8 15.99 -0.06 -12.63
N LYS A 9 14.88 0.66 -12.59
CA LYS A 9 14.83 2.01 -11.98
C LYS A 9 15.26 1.90 -10.52
N LYS A 10 16.35 2.59 -10.15
CA LYS A 10 16.76 2.75 -8.74
C LYS A 10 15.55 3.20 -7.91
N PRO A 11 15.30 2.59 -6.73
CA PRO A 11 14.22 3.03 -5.87
C PRO A 11 14.49 4.48 -5.47
N THR A 12 13.60 5.38 -5.88
CA THR A 12 13.64 6.78 -5.48
C THR A 12 13.34 6.83 -3.99
N GLU A 13 14.33 7.22 -3.19
CA GLU A 13 14.19 7.38 -1.75
C GLU A 13 13.19 8.52 -1.49
N SER A 14 11.92 8.18 -1.37
CA SER A 14 10.85 9.15 -1.12
C SER A 14 10.93 9.55 0.35
N LYS A 15 11.74 10.58 0.67
CA LYS A 15 11.77 11.20 2.00
C LYS A 15 10.50 12.01 2.20
N ARG A 16 9.42 11.33 2.59
CA ARG A 16 8.25 12.00 3.14
C ARG A 16 8.62 12.65 4.48
N ARG A 17 8.13 13.87 4.73
CA ARG A 17 8.39 14.62 5.98
C ARG A 17 7.84 13.91 7.21
N ASP A 18 6.83 13.06 7.05
CA ASP A 18 6.20 12.30 8.13
C ASP A 18 6.86 10.93 8.40
N GLY A 19 8.01 10.62 7.78
CA GLY A 19 8.76 9.38 8.05
C GLY A 19 8.15 8.11 7.44
N ARG A 20 6.93 8.17 6.89
CA ARG A 20 6.29 7.04 6.19
C ARG A 20 7.06 6.63 4.94
N LYS A 21 7.19 5.33 4.74
CA LYS A 21 7.78 4.71 3.53
C LYS A 21 6.71 3.95 2.75
N ALA A 22 6.86 3.92 1.42
CA ALA A 22 5.98 3.12 0.59
C ALA A 22 6.32 1.63 0.77
N MET A 23 5.28 0.81 0.98
CA MET A 23 5.38 -0.65 0.99
C MET A 23 4.67 -1.19 -0.24
N LEU A 24 5.40 -1.81 -1.17
CA LEU A 24 4.81 -2.49 -2.32
C LEU A 24 4.43 -3.91 -1.90
N THR A 25 3.15 -4.26 -2.01
CA THR A 25 2.66 -5.60 -1.71
C THR A 25 1.78 -6.13 -2.83
N TYR A 26 1.82 -7.45 -3.02
CA TYR A 26 0.91 -8.13 -3.92
C TYR A 26 -0.42 -8.40 -3.22
N MET A 27 -1.53 -8.07 -3.89
CA MET A 27 -2.88 -8.26 -3.36
C MET A 27 -3.80 -8.73 -4.49
N LYS A 28 -4.73 -9.65 -4.17
CA LYS A 28 -5.73 -10.12 -5.14
C LYS A 28 -6.54 -8.93 -5.70
N PRO A 29 -6.82 -8.86 -7.01
CA PRO A 29 -7.55 -7.74 -7.61
C PRO A 29 -8.92 -7.47 -6.97
N ALA A 30 -9.63 -8.53 -6.57
CA ALA A 30 -10.90 -8.43 -5.87
C ALA A 30 -10.78 -7.73 -4.51
N LEU A 31 -9.68 -7.95 -3.78
CA LEU A 31 -9.42 -7.29 -2.51
C LEU A 31 -9.07 -5.81 -2.73
N ILE A 32 -8.30 -5.47 -3.76
CA ILE A 32 -7.99 -4.07 -4.10
C ILE A 32 -9.29 -3.28 -4.34
N LYS A 33 -10.25 -3.86 -5.08
CA LYS A 33 -11.57 -3.24 -5.31
C LYS A 33 -12.33 -3.03 -3.99
N LYS A 34 -12.36 -4.05 -3.13
CA LYS A 34 -13.03 -3.97 -1.82
C LYS A 34 -12.39 -2.91 -0.91
N VAL A 35 -11.05 -2.86 -0.84
CA VAL A 35 -10.30 -1.86 -0.07
C VAL A 35 -10.63 -0.45 -0.55
N LYS A 36 -10.60 -0.20 -1.86
CA LYS A 36 -10.94 1.13 -2.41
C LYS A 36 -12.37 1.55 -2.06
N ARG A 37 -13.33 0.63 -2.16
CA ARG A 37 -14.73 0.90 -1.78
C ARG A 37 -14.87 1.18 -0.29
N ALA A 38 -14.24 0.36 0.56
CA ALA A 38 -14.29 0.53 2.01
C ALA A 38 -13.61 1.83 2.47
N ALA A 39 -12.50 2.21 1.83
CA ALA A 39 -11.83 3.48 2.07
C ALA A 39 -12.72 4.67 1.69
N ALA A 40 -13.36 4.62 0.51
CA ALA A 40 -14.29 5.65 0.06
C ALA A 40 -15.50 5.81 1.00
N SER A 41 -16.08 4.70 1.48
CA SER A 41 -17.18 4.73 2.45
C SER A 41 -16.80 5.31 3.81
N LYS A 42 -15.51 5.39 4.14
CA LYS A 42 -14.99 5.99 5.37
C LYS A 42 -14.31 7.34 5.14
N GLU A 43 -14.42 7.91 3.93
CA GLU A 43 -13.75 9.15 3.52
C GLU A 43 -12.21 9.11 3.69
N LEU A 44 -11.63 7.92 3.55
CA LEU A 44 -10.20 7.67 3.67
C LEU A 44 -9.54 7.41 2.32
N LYS A 45 -8.25 7.72 2.20
CA LYS A 45 -7.41 7.16 1.13
C LYS A 45 -7.20 5.66 1.38
N ALA A 46 -7.05 4.89 0.31
CA ALA A 46 -6.84 3.44 0.40
C ALA A 46 -5.68 3.05 1.33
N TRP A 47 -4.57 3.80 1.31
CA TRP A 47 -3.43 3.52 2.18
C TRP A 47 -3.74 3.81 3.66
N GLN A 48 -4.57 4.82 3.99
CA GLN A 48 -4.98 5.11 5.37
C GLN A 48 -5.90 4.01 5.90
N PHE A 49 -6.80 3.52 5.04
CA PHE A 49 -7.65 2.38 5.38
C PHE A 49 -6.81 1.13 5.67
N ILE A 50 -5.81 0.84 4.83
CA ILE A 50 -4.90 -0.29 5.03
C ILE A 50 -4.08 -0.10 6.32
N GLU A 51 -3.51 1.09 6.55
CA GLU A 51 -2.74 1.41 7.76
C GLU A 51 -3.57 1.09 9.01
N LYS A 52 -4.79 1.62 9.09
CA LYS A 52 -5.70 1.35 10.23
C LYS A 52 -6.07 -0.13 10.38
N ALA A 53 -6.36 -0.82 9.27
CA ALA A 53 -6.69 -2.24 9.32
C ALA A 53 -5.51 -3.10 9.80
N VAL A 54 -4.27 -2.72 9.48
CA VAL A 54 -3.06 -3.37 9.98
C VAL A 54 -2.86 -3.05 11.46
N GLU A 55 -3.06 -1.80 11.89
CA GLU A 55 -3.00 -1.42 13.31
C GLU A 55 -4.01 -2.23 14.16
N ASP A 56 -5.27 -2.33 13.71
CA ASP A 56 -6.32 -3.09 14.38
C ASP A 56 -5.97 -4.59 14.48
N ALA A 57 -5.43 -5.17 13.39
CA ALA A 57 -5.02 -6.56 13.36
C ALA A 57 -3.86 -6.85 14.33
N LEU A 58 -2.82 -6.02 14.32
CA LEU A 58 -1.65 -6.17 15.18
C LEU A 58 -1.94 -5.89 16.66
N ALA A 59 -2.88 -4.99 16.95
CA ALA A 59 -3.35 -4.76 18.32
C ALA A 59 -4.05 -6.00 18.89
N SER A 60 -4.75 -6.75 18.04
CA SER A 60 -5.46 -7.98 18.42
C SER A 60 -4.52 -9.17 18.63
N GLU A 61 -3.33 -9.18 18.02
CA GLU A 61 -2.31 -10.24 18.20
C GLU A 61 -1.56 -10.16 19.55
N LYS A 62 -1.74 -9.09 20.33
CA LYS A 62 -1.09 -8.94 21.67
C LYS A 62 -1.78 -9.72 22.79
N THR A 63 -2.48 -10.82 22.49
CA THR A 63 -3.12 -11.70 23.49
C THR A 63 -2.43 -13.06 23.51
#